data_AF-R7MI91-F1
#
_entry.id   AF-R7MI91-F1
#
_cell.length_a   1.000
_cell.length_b   1.000
_cell.length_c   1.000
_cell.angle_alpha   90.00
_cell.angle_beta   90.00
_cell.angle_gamma   90.00
#
_symmetry.space_group_name_H-M   'P 1'
#
loop_
_entity.id
_entity.type
_entity.pdbx_description
1 polymer ?
#
loop_
_entity_poly.entity_id
_entity_poly.type
_entity_poly.pdbx_seq_one_letter_code
_entity_poly.pdbx_strand_id
1 'polypeptide(L)'
;MQIPNNYTSPNFGSFRINSRIQDRLHVLSSEDLSLVKKAQIELKDITSSTLELTDNFEPKIYSQGPDVFVKLFHPVKPSSNELNITTIWDGSPLANFRRKGQKFCLRFPFETKDAAIEAYKRVKAAKTPLGQAIETVKLLDNCQMANIIRKD
;
A
#
# COMPACT_ATOMS: atom_id res chain seq x y z
N MET A 1 16.37 20.53 -13.99
CA MET A 1 15.68 20.30 -12.69
C MET A 1 16.57 19.38 -11.87
N GLN A 2 17.19 19.89 -10.82
CA GLN A 2 17.95 19.04 -9.88
C GLN A 2 16.95 18.28 -9.00
N ILE A 3 17.08 16.96 -8.99
CA ILE A 3 16.35 16.08 -8.09
C ILE A 3 17.00 16.27 -6.71
N PRO A 4 16.25 16.69 -5.67
CA PRO A 4 16.85 16.96 -4.36
C PRO A 4 17.51 15.68 -3.79
N ASN A 5 18.65 15.83 -3.13
CA ASN A 5 19.47 14.74 -2.55
C ASN A 5 18.77 13.85 -1.50
N ASN A 6 17.48 14.03 -1.25
CA ASN A 6 16.67 13.15 -0.42
C ASN A 6 16.27 11.86 -1.14
N TYR A 7 16.66 11.62 -2.40
CA TYR A 7 16.37 10.36 -3.09
C TYR A 7 17.22 9.16 -2.65
N THR A 8 18.28 9.39 -1.87
CA THR A 8 19.28 8.39 -1.50
C THR A 8 19.16 7.89 -0.05
N SER A 9 18.22 8.39 0.75
CA SER A 9 17.99 7.84 2.09
C SER A 9 17.08 6.60 1.98
N PRO A 10 17.55 5.40 2.36
CA PRO A 10 16.81 4.16 2.17
C PRO A 10 15.54 4.03 3.04
N ASN A 11 15.31 4.96 3.98
CA ASN A 11 14.20 4.90 4.93
C ASN A 11 13.54 6.29 5.09
N PHE A 12 12.42 6.54 4.39
CA PHE A 12 11.53 7.67 4.67
C PHE A 12 10.29 7.15 5.39
N GLY A 13 10.39 7.00 6.71
CA GLY A 13 9.30 6.48 7.53
C GLY A 13 8.75 5.17 6.97
N SER A 14 7.47 5.17 6.63
CA SER A 14 6.72 4.04 6.10
C SER A 14 6.86 3.81 4.59
N PHE A 15 7.74 4.53 3.89
CA PHE A 15 8.02 4.30 2.48
C PHE A 15 9.50 3.98 2.24
N ARG A 16 9.76 2.92 1.46
CA ARG A 16 11.09 2.46 1.10
C ARG A 16 11.17 2.14 -0.39
N ILE A 17 12.34 2.36 -0.95
CA ILE A 17 12.67 1.96 -2.32
C ILE A 17 13.76 0.92 -2.20
N ASN A 18 13.57 -0.25 -2.83
CA ASN A 18 14.57 -1.30 -2.82
C ASN A 18 15.91 -0.75 -3.34
N SER A 19 16.99 -0.97 -2.59
CA SER A 19 18.31 -0.40 -2.89
C SER A 19 18.81 -0.76 -4.29
N ARG A 20 18.39 -1.92 -4.82
CA ARG A 20 18.76 -2.39 -6.17
C ARG A 20 18.16 -1.56 -7.31
N ILE A 21 17.12 -0.78 -7.05
CA ILE A 21 16.47 0.07 -8.06
C ILE A 21 16.61 1.56 -7.80
N GLN A 22 17.26 1.98 -6.71
CA GLN A 22 17.50 3.40 -6.45
C GLN A 22 18.24 4.05 -7.61
N ASP A 23 19.27 3.38 -8.13
CA ASP A 23 20.03 3.85 -9.28
C ASP A 23 19.22 3.85 -10.58
N ARG A 24 18.09 3.15 -10.64
CA ARG A 24 17.21 3.05 -11.81
C ARG A 24 16.01 4.00 -11.72
N LEU A 25 15.88 4.81 -10.67
CA LEU A 25 14.79 5.78 -10.58
C LEU A 25 14.81 6.79 -11.73
N HIS A 26 15.98 7.10 -12.30
CA HIS A 26 16.10 8.03 -13.42
C HIS A 26 15.45 7.53 -14.73
N VAL A 27 15.17 6.23 -14.87
CA VAL A 27 14.51 5.66 -16.06
C VAL A 27 12.98 5.62 -15.94
N LEU A 28 12.43 5.99 -14.79
CA LEU A 28 10.99 6.06 -14.59
C LEU A 28 10.36 7.19 -15.40
N SER A 29 9.11 6.99 -15.79
CA SER A 29 8.31 8.06 -16.38
C SER A 29 8.13 9.22 -15.39
N SER A 30 7.90 10.44 -15.89
CA SER A 30 7.60 11.61 -15.05
C SER A 30 6.37 11.37 -14.15
N GLU A 31 5.40 10.59 -14.61
CA GLU A 31 4.20 10.23 -13.86
C GLU A 31 4.54 9.30 -12.69
N ASP A 32 5.33 8.26 -12.94
CA ASP A 32 5.77 7.33 -11.89
C ASP A 32 6.65 8.03 -10.86
N LEU A 33 7.60 8.87 -11.29
CA LEU A 33 8.41 9.69 -10.39
C LEU A 33 7.56 10.61 -9.51
N SER A 34 6.48 11.16 -10.05
CA SER A 34 5.55 11.99 -9.28
C SER A 34 4.81 11.18 -8.23
N LEU A 35 4.45 9.92 -8.51
CA LEU A 35 3.86 9.01 -7.54
C LEU A 35 4.86 8.60 -6.45
N VAL A 36 6.14 8.38 -6.79
CA VAL A 36 7.21 8.12 -5.80
C VAL A 36 7.36 9.31 -4.85
N LYS A 37 7.40 10.54 -5.38
CA LYS A 37 7.42 11.78 -4.55
C LYS A 37 6.20 11.87 -3.66
N LYS A 38 5.02 11.58 -4.21
CA LYS A 38 3.76 11.58 -3.47
C LYS A 38 3.81 10.59 -2.31
N ALA A 39 4.29 9.37 -2.53
CA ALA A 39 4.45 8.36 -1.50
C ALA A 39 5.36 8.85 -0.36
N GLN A 40 6.51 9.44 -0.70
CA GLN A 40 7.43 10.00 0.30
C GLN A 40 6.79 11.07 1.17
N ILE A 41 6.02 11.98 0.57
CA ILE A 41 5.38 13.09 1.29
C ILE A 41 4.24 12.58 2.15
N GLU A 42 3.37 11.74 1.59
CA GLU A 42 2.11 11.35 2.23
C GLU A 42 2.26 10.23 3.26
N LEU A 43 3.33 9.43 3.18
CA LEU A 43 3.58 8.31 4.10
C LEU A 43 4.65 8.62 5.15
N LYS A 44 5.18 9.85 5.21
CA LYS A 44 6.29 10.23 6.09
C LYS A 44 5.98 10.01 7.58
N ASP A 45 4.73 10.25 7.99
CA ASP A 45 4.29 10.24 9.39
C ASP A 45 3.61 8.91 9.78
N ILE A 46 3.41 8.01 8.81
CA ILE A 46 2.83 6.69 9.06
C ILE A 46 3.87 5.84 9.79
N THR A 47 3.42 5.03 10.74
CA THR A 47 4.29 4.11 11.51
C THR A 47 3.79 2.68 11.55
N SER A 48 2.57 2.45 11.06
CA SER A 48 1.88 1.16 11.11
C SER A 48 2.18 0.19 9.97
N SER A 49 2.82 0.62 8.89
CA SER A 49 3.00 -0.25 7.72
C SER A 49 4.10 0.31 6.84
N THR A 50 4.90 -0.54 6.21
CA THR A 50 5.88 -0.10 5.23
C THR A 50 5.42 -0.42 3.82
N LEU A 51 5.42 0.57 2.93
CA LEU A 51 5.32 0.40 1.49
C LEU A 51 6.73 0.37 0.88
N GLU A 52 7.09 -0.75 0.28
CA GLU A 52 8.31 -0.92 -0.50
C GLU A 52 7.99 -0.92 -2.00
N LEU A 53 8.81 -0.22 -2.80
CA LEU A 53 8.91 -0.47 -4.24
C LEU A 53 9.93 -1.57 -4.52
N THR A 54 9.45 -2.67 -5.09
CA THR A 54 10.27 -3.84 -5.46
C THR A 54 11.08 -3.60 -6.74
N ASP A 55 11.92 -4.56 -7.13
CA ASP A 55 12.83 -4.49 -8.28
C ASP A 55 12.16 -4.14 -9.64
N ASN A 56 10.84 -4.33 -9.73
CA ASN A 56 10.02 -4.01 -10.91
C ASN A 56 9.15 -2.76 -10.73
N PHE A 57 9.44 -1.91 -9.73
CA PHE A 57 8.62 -0.76 -9.33
C PHE A 57 7.19 -1.11 -8.90
N GLU A 58 6.97 -2.38 -8.54
CA GLU A 58 5.68 -2.86 -8.06
C GLU A 58 5.57 -2.63 -6.55
N PRO A 59 4.42 -2.15 -6.05
CA PRO A 59 4.20 -1.87 -4.64
C PRO A 59 4.05 -3.15 -3.82
N LYS A 60 4.70 -3.17 -2.66
CA LYS A 60 4.65 -4.22 -1.66
C LYS A 60 4.44 -3.63 -0.28
N ILE A 61 3.38 -4.02 0.41
CA ILE A 61 3.03 -3.53 1.75
C ILE A 61 3.40 -4.58 2.79
N TYR A 62 4.20 -4.17 3.77
CA TYR A 62 4.46 -4.89 5.01
C TYR A 62 3.58 -4.26 6.09
N SER A 63 2.65 -5.03 6.64
CA SER A 63 1.84 -4.55 7.78
C SER A 63 2.65 -4.49 9.08
N GLN A 64 2.11 -3.94 10.18
CA GLN A 64 2.72 -4.09 11.51
C GLN A 64 2.83 -5.56 11.94
N GLY A 65 1.98 -6.43 11.39
CA GLY A 65 2.08 -7.86 11.59
C GLY A 65 3.12 -8.51 10.68
N PRO A 66 3.23 -9.85 10.73
CA PRO A 66 4.11 -10.59 9.82
C PRO A 66 3.63 -10.51 8.35
N ASP A 67 2.44 -9.98 8.10
CA ASP A 67 1.76 -10.14 6.82
C ASP A 67 2.26 -9.17 5.75
N VAL A 68 2.46 -9.72 4.56
CA VAL A 68 2.98 -9.02 3.39
C VAL A 68 1.98 -9.13 2.24
N PHE A 69 1.68 -7.99 1.62
CA PHE A 69 0.71 -7.88 0.54
C PHE A 69 1.36 -7.24 -0.69
N VAL A 70 1.01 -7.73 -1.87
CA VAL A 70 1.38 -7.14 -3.17
C VAL A 70 0.12 -6.93 -4.00
N LYS A 71 0.22 -6.23 -5.13
CA LYS A 71 -0.87 -5.99 -6.10
C LYS A 71 -2.03 -6.98 -6.03
N LEU A 72 -3.30 -6.58 -6.12
CA LEU A 72 -3.82 -5.51 -6.98
C LEU A 72 -4.23 -4.22 -6.27
N PHE A 73 -4.37 -4.23 -4.94
CA PHE A 73 -4.91 -3.12 -4.13
C PHE A 73 -6.22 -2.53 -4.69
N HIS A 74 -7.07 -3.41 -5.21
CA HIS A 74 -8.30 -3.03 -5.88
C HIS A 74 -9.45 -2.84 -4.88
N PRO A 75 -10.03 -1.64 -4.76
CA PRO A 75 -11.12 -1.39 -3.83
C PRO A 75 -12.45 -1.89 -4.40
N VAL A 76 -13.25 -2.57 -3.56
CA VAL A 76 -14.61 -3.01 -3.89
C VAL A 76 -15.60 -1.99 -3.36
N LYS A 77 -16.60 -1.61 -4.17
CA LYS A 77 -17.62 -0.64 -3.78
C LYS A 77 -18.35 -1.14 -2.51
N PRO A 78 -18.32 -0.37 -1.40
CA PRO A 78 -18.99 -0.77 -0.16
C PRO A 78 -20.51 -0.87 -0.32
N SER A 79 -21.10 -1.93 0.22
CA SER A 79 -22.55 -2.06 0.44
C SER A 79 -22.96 -1.71 1.87
N SER A 80 -22.01 -1.81 2.81
CA SER A 80 -22.11 -1.53 4.25
C SER A 80 -21.08 -0.45 4.66
N ASN A 81 -20.89 -0.26 5.96
CA ASN A 81 -19.83 0.57 6.55
C ASN A 81 -18.43 -0.10 6.52
N GLU A 82 -18.21 -1.09 5.64
CA GLU A 82 -16.92 -1.75 5.48
C GLU A 82 -16.37 -1.54 4.06
N LEU A 83 -15.12 -1.10 3.95
CA LEU A 83 -14.39 -1.09 2.70
C LEU A 83 -13.58 -2.39 2.57
N ASN A 84 -13.73 -3.05 1.44
CA ASN A 84 -12.94 -4.22 1.08
C ASN A 84 -11.91 -3.83 0.01
N ILE A 85 -10.64 -4.17 0.22
CA ILE A 85 -9.57 -4.02 -0.77
C ILE A 85 -9.01 -5.40 -1.11
N THR A 86 -9.15 -5.79 -2.38
CA THR A 86 -8.61 -7.04 -2.91
C THR A 86 -7.13 -6.87 -3.23
N THR A 87 -6.31 -7.77 -2.72
CA THR A 87 -4.86 -7.78 -2.86
C THR A 87 -4.34 -9.21 -3.04
N ILE A 88 -3.03 -9.41 -3.17
CA ILE A 88 -2.41 -10.74 -3.17
C ILE A 88 -1.55 -10.89 -1.92
N TRP A 89 -1.67 -12.04 -1.28
CA TRP A 89 -0.82 -12.44 -0.17
C TRP A 89 0.57 -12.84 -0.65
N ASP A 90 1.62 -12.17 -0.19
CA ASP A 90 3.01 -12.48 -0.56
C ASP A 90 3.74 -13.31 0.52
N GLY A 91 3.17 -13.42 1.71
CA GLY A 91 3.69 -14.27 2.78
C GLY A 91 3.53 -13.69 4.17
N SER A 92 3.93 -14.49 5.16
CA SER A 92 4.04 -14.11 6.57
C SER A 92 5.14 -14.98 7.21
N PRO A 93 6.15 -14.43 7.91
CA PRO A 93 7.18 -15.21 8.59
C PRO A 93 6.64 -16.10 9.73
N LEU A 94 5.37 -15.96 10.14
CA LEU A 94 4.82 -16.64 11.32
C LEU A 94 3.70 -17.65 11.02
N ALA A 95 3.33 -17.95 9.76
CA ALA A 95 2.18 -18.82 9.50
C ALA A 95 2.17 -19.60 8.16
N ASN A 96 1.80 -20.88 8.24
CA ASN A 96 1.62 -21.84 7.14
C ASN A 96 0.18 -21.90 6.57
N PHE A 97 -0.72 -20.99 6.97
CA PHE A 97 -2.15 -21.12 6.67
C PHE A 97 -2.56 -20.60 5.28
N ARG A 98 -1.71 -19.80 4.61
CA ARG A 98 -2.01 -19.24 3.28
C ARG A 98 -0.86 -19.50 2.33
N ARG A 99 -1.19 -19.90 1.10
CA ARG A 99 -0.21 -20.06 0.03
C ARG A 99 0.13 -18.68 -0.52
N LYS A 100 1.42 -18.41 -0.67
CA LYS A 100 1.91 -17.25 -1.42
C LYS A 100 1.24 -17.17 -2.78
N GLY A 101 0.84 -15.97 -3.20
CA GLY A 101 0.15 -15.72 -4.47
C GLY A 101 -1.37 -15.84 -4.42
N GLN A 102 -1.97 -16.24 -3.28
CA GLN A 102 -3.42 -16.27 -3.15
C GLN A 102 -4.02 -14.88 -3.04
N LYS A 103 -5.22 -14.70 -3.63
CA LYS A 103 -6.02 -13.49 -3.44
C LYS A 103 -6.40 -13.33 -1.96
N PHE A 104 -6.31 -12.11 -1.49
CA PHE A 104 -6.58 -11.71 -0.12
C PHE A 104 -7.50 -10.48 -0.11
N CYS A 105 -8.33 -10.33 0.91
CA CYS A 105 -9.22 -9.18 1.07
C CYS A 105 -8.93 -8.49 2.40
N LEU A 106 -8.36 -7.29 2.33
CA LEU A 106 -8.24 -6.39 3.48
C LEU A 106 -9.62 -5.77 3.74
N ARG A 107 -10.05 -5.76 5.01
CA ARG A 107 -11.33 -5.17 5.41
C ARG A 107 -11.08 -4.02 6.37
N PHE A 108 -11.67 -2.88 6.05
CA PHE A 108 -11.53 -1.65 6.81
C PHE A 108 -12.92 -1.22 7.30
N PRO A 109 -13.21 -1.39 8.60
CA PRO A 109 -14.46 -0.90 9.17
C PRO A 109 -14.44 0.63 9.29
N PHE A 110 -15.58 1.24 9.04
CA PHE A 110 -15.83 2.67 9.24
C PHE A 110 -17.05 2.87 10.13
N GLU A 111 -17.17 4.05 10.73
CA GLU A 111 -18.34 4.42 11.53
C GLU A 111 -19.62 4.45 10.70
N THR A 112 -19.52 4.89 9.43
CA THR A 112 -20.67 5.03 8.54
C THR A 112 -20.39 4.46 7.15
N LYS A 113 -21.47 4.11 6.43
CA LYS A 113 -21.42 3.71 5.02
C LYS A 113 -20.84 4.81 4.14
N ASP A 114 -21.19 6.06 4.40
CA ASP A 114 -20.70 7.18 3.61
C ASP A 114 -19.19 7.37 3.77
N ALA A 115 -18.66 7.21 4.99
CA ALA A 115 -17.21 7.22 5.23
C ALA A 115 -16.49 6.10 4.46
N ALA A 116 -17.06 4.89 4.43
CA ALA A 116 -16.52 3.79 3.63
C ALA A 116 -16.56 4.09 2.12
N ILE A 117 -17.64 4.72 1.62
CA ILE A 117 -17.78 5.13 0.22
C ILE A 117 -16.76 6.21 -0.15
N GLU A 118 -16.53 7.20 0.72
CA GLU A 118 -15.51 8.23 0.50
C GLU A 118 -14.10 7.64 0.46
N ALA A 119 -13.77 6.72 1.36
CA ALA A 119 -12.51 5.98 1.32
C ALA A 119 -12.37 5.18 0.00
N TYR A 120 -13.43 4.48 -0.42
CA TYR A 120 -13.46 3.78 -1.71
C TYR A 120 -13.19 4.73 -2.88
N LYS A 121 -13.81 5.91 -2.91
CA LYS A 121 -13.62 6.90 -3.98
C LYS A 121 -12.16 7.36 -4.05
N ARG A 122 -11.52 7.61 -2.90
CA ARG A 122 -10.09 7.98 -2.83
C ARG A 122 -9.18 6.90 -3.42
N VAL A 123 -9.32 5.66 -2.95
CA VAL A 123 -8.52 4.54 -3.46
C VAL A 123 -8.78 4.32 -4.95
N LYS A 124 -10.05 4.35 -5.39
CA LYS A 124 -10.42 4.15 -6.80
C LYS A 124 -9.93 5.28 -7.72
N ALA A 125 -9.85 6.51 -7.22
CA ALA A 125 -9.34 7.64 -7.97
C ALA A 125 -7.83 7.51 -8.23
N ALA A 126 -7.09 6.80 -7.39
CA ALA A 126 -5.73 6.38 -7.70
C ALA A 126 -5.76 5.32 -8.81
N LYS A 127 -5.47 5.75 -10.04
CA LYS A 127 -5.59 4.91 -11.25
C LYS A 127 -4.47 3.87 -11.39
N THR A 128 -3.40 4.00 -10.61
CA THR A 128 -2.20 3.16 -10.70
C THR A 128 -2.09 2.23 -9.48
N PRO A 129 -1.44 1.06 -9.61
CA PRO A 129 -1.20 0.16 -8.48
C PRO A 129 -0.45 0.84 -7.33
N LEU A 130 0.57 1.66 -7.63
CA LEU A 130 1.31 2.42 -6.62
C LEU A 130 0.42 3.43 -5.90
N GLY A 131 -0.39 4.18 -6.64
CA GLY A 131 -1.34 5.13 -6.04
C GLY A 131 -2.35 4.44 -5.11
N GLN A 132 -2.87 3.28 -5.52
CA GLN A 132 -3.80 2.50 -4.71
C GLN A 132 -3.12 1.94 -3.46
N ALA A 133 -1.86 1.51 -3.57
CA ALA A 133 -1.08 1.05 -2.43
C ALA A 133 -0.82 2.18 -1.42
N ILE A 134 -0.49 3.39 -1.87
CA ILE A 134 -0.32 4.57 -1.00
C ILE A 134 -1.59 4.82 -0.19
N GLU A 135 -2.77 4.86 -0.84
CA GLU A 135 -4.04 5.04 -0.12
C GLU A 135 -4.36 3.87 0.82
N THR A 136 -4.00 2.63 0.44
CA THR A 136 -4.17 1.44 1.29
C THR A 136 -3.33 1.52 2.56
N VAL A 137 -2.09 2.01 2.48
CA VAL A 137 -1.20 2.19 3.64
C VAL A 137 -1.76 3.21 4.62
N LYS A 138 -2.29 4.34 4.13
CA LYS A 138 -2.98 5.33 4.98
C LYS A 138 -4.19 4.73 5.70
N LEU A 139 -4.93 3.84 5.05
CA LEU A 139 -6.05 3.15 5.67
C LEU A 139 -5.60 2.17 6.76
N LEU A 140 -4.49 1.45 6.55
CA LEU A 140 -3.90 0.58 7.57
C LEU A 140 -3.43 1.36 8.81
N ASP A 141 -2.98 2.60 8.63
CA ASP A 141 -2.56 3.47 9.74
C ASP A 141 -3.73 4.01 10.56
N ASN A 142 -4.77 4.49 9.88
CA ASN A 142 -5.96 5.02 10.53
C ASN A 142 -6.80 3.90 11.20
N CYS A 143 -6.81 2.71 10.62
CA CYS A 143 -7.47 1.55 11.18
C CYS A 143 -6.45 0.74 11.97
N GLN A 144 -6.16 1.13 13.22
CA GLN A 144 -5.39 0.31 14.18
C GLN A 144 -5.93 -1.13 14.33
N MET A 145 -7.14 -1.40 13.81
CA MET A 145 -7.75 -2.72 13.71
C MET A 145 -8.31 -2.97 12.30
N ALA A 146 -7.50 -2.90 11.24
CA ALA A 146 -7.84 -3.68 10.05
C ALA A 146 -7.85 -5.15 10.47
N ASN A 147 -9.00 -5.65 10.92
CA ASN A 147 -9.17 -7.07 11.16
C ASN A 147 -8.90 -7.73 9.82
N ILE A 148 -7.75 -8.37 9.70
CA ILE A 148 -7.36 -9.23 8.59
C ILE A 148 -8.29 -10.45 8.70
N ILE A 149 -9.58 -10.27 8.36
CA ILE A 149 -10.58 -11.31 8.51
C ILE A 149 -10.34 -12.32 7.41
N ARG A 150 -9.77 -13.43 7.84
CA ARG A 150 -9.62 -14.67 7.08
C ARG A 150 -11.01 -15.07 6.57
N LYS A 151 -11.24 -14.98 5.27
CA LYS A 151 -12.24 -15.85 4.63
C LYS A 151 -11.49 -17.07 4.12
N ASP A 152 -11.97 -18.22 4.57
CA ASP A 152 -11.61 -19.56 4.12
C ASP A 152 -12.14 -19.80 2.70
#